data_AF-A0A3N5MK38-F1
#
_entry.id   AF-A0A3N5MK38-F1
#
_cell.length_a   1.000
_cell.length_b   1.000
_cell.length_c   1.000
_cell.angle_alpha   90.00
_cell.angle_beta   90.00
_cell.angle_gamma   90.00
#
_symmetry.space_group_name_H-M   'P 1'
#
loop_
_entity.id
_entity.type
_entity.pdbx_description
1 polymer ?
#
loop_
_entity_poly.entity_id
_entity_poly.type
_entity_poly.pdbx_seq_one_letter_code
_entity_poly.pdbx_strand_id
1 'polypeptide(L)'
;MKDRAEGAFTSSSTGKRSASAIICCVLEVKEQLAPETVPLAEAAVTNGGTALARVRRIWAYVHERETLLWWLHSCWSFLFGVGVMILGAKKPAYVRIIVFHIGFIWATSLFLPVLIRLPWLSGVWSERVRLVINYFNKNFYQQLLFFVIPVYYASTTFSSRNVVFLIVLCLSAVLSTLDVVYDRYLSVHWPLTALFLSFNSFACINVMLLVMFPLRIELALYLAAAFAVAIFTSMLHRFGQLRGQSLWIPAAATGLFVLFFLHLTISFIPPVMVSLGKATFGPLNLKTYRIKHVISELPAGFSGRLVALTPIKAPFGLTAKVRHKWYLDGWLVWTHPKPGYDVVRGGRREGYRYWSYLTIPKDPAPRTIRVDVETSSGQLIGRAILGRATEE
;
A
#
# COMPACT_ATOMS: atom_id res chain seq x y z
N MET A 1 -4.24 31.39 -65.76
CA MET A 1 -3.42 32.44 -65.10
C MET A 1 -3.25 32.03 -63.65
N LYS A 2 -2.07 32.10 -63.00
CA LYS A 2 -1.20 33.27 -62.74
C LYS A 2 -1.93 34.33 -61.88
N ASP A 3 -1.42 34.80 -60.74
CA ASP A 3 -0.16 34.57 -60.00
C ASP A 3 -0.50 34.27 -58.49
N ARG A 4 0.34 33.72 -57.58
CA ARG A 4 1.61 34.21 -56.98
C ARG A 4 1.49 35.65 -56.43
N ALA A 5 1.93 36.04 -55.23
CA ALA A 5 2.58 35.37 -54.08
C ALA A 5 2.48 36.32 -52.83
N GLU A 6 3.12 36.20 -51.65
CA GLU A 6 4.08 35.26 -51.03
C GLU A 6 4.06 35.42 -49.48
N GLY A 7 4.54 34.44 -48.69
CA GLY A 7 4.83 34.57 -47.24
C GLY A 7 3.65 34.29 -46.26
N ALA A 8 3.87 33.94 -44.98
CA ALA A 8 5.12 33.74 -44.23
C ALA A 8 5.00 32.59 -43.18
N PHE A 9 6.13 32.02 -42.76
CA PHE A 9 6.21 30.88 -41.84
C PHE A 9 6.40 31.34 -40.39
N THR A 10 5.40 31.16 -39.51
CA THR A 10 5.51 31.50 -38.08
C THR A 10 5.13 30.33 -37.17
N SER A 11 6.15 29.60 -36.71
CA SER A 11 6.06 28.77 -35.51
C SER A 11 5.73 29.64 -34.28
N SER A 12 4.74 29.24 -33.47
CA SER A 12 4.68 29.66 -32.07
C SER A 12 3.91 28.66 -31.19
N SER A 13 4.33 28.56 -29.93
CA SER A 13 3.98 27.45 -29.04
C SER A 13 2.63 27.62 -28.32
N THR A 14 1.64 26.79 -28.66
CA THR A 14 0.40 26.61 -27.88
C THR A 14 0.52 25.54 -26.77
N GLY A 15 1.74 25.33 -26.24
CA GLY A 15 2.08 24.26 -25.28
C GLY A 15 2.41 24.71 -23.84
N LYS A 16 2.16 25.97 -23.46
CA LYS A 16 2.55 26.52 -22.14
C LYS A 16 1.50 27.47 -21.53
N ARG A 17 0.28 26.98 -21.18
CA ARG A 17 -0.72 27.80 -20.44
C ARG A 17 -1.39 27.15 -19.21
N SER A 18 -1.22 25.85 -18.94
CA SER A 18 -1.85 25.22 -17.76
C SER A 18 -1.00 25.31 -16.48
N ALA A 19 0.32 25.05 -16.58
CA ALA A 19 1.24 25.16 -15.43
C ALA A 19 1.30 26.59 -14.82
N SER A 20 1.00 27.61 -15.62
CA SER A 20 0.99 29.00 -15.15
C SER A 20 -0.13 29.27 -14.14
N ALA A 21 -1.28 28.58 -14.19
CA ALA A 21 -2.41 28.89 -13.32
C ALA A 21 -2.14 28.60 -11.83
N ILE A 22 -1.36 27.56 -11.53
CA ILE A 22 -0.98 27.22 -10.16
C ILE A 22 0.20 28.08 -9.68
N ILE A 23 1.14 28.43 -10.59
CA ILE A 23 2.29 29.27 -10.25
C ILE A 23 1.89 30.75 -10.09
N CYS A 24 1.00 31.29 -10.93
CA CYS A 24 0.40 32.61 -10.75
C CYS A 24 -0.28 32.72 -9.38
N CYS A 25 -1.14 31.77 -9.02
CA CYS A 25 -1.83 31.76 -7.73
C CYS A 25 -0.88 31.78 -6.50
N VAL A 26 0.37 31.31 -6.64
CA VAL A 26 1.40 31.37 -5.59
C VAL A 26 2.24 32.65 -5.64
N LEU A 27 2.38 33.29 -6.81
CA LEU A 27 3.13 34.55 -6.97
C LEU A 27 2.26 35.80 -6.74
N GLU A 28 1.00 35.77 -7.12
CA GLU A 28 0.03 36.88 -7.03
C GLU A 28 -0.28 37.24 -5.56
N VAL A 29 -0.29 36.22 -4.68
CA VAL A 29 -0.33 36.37 -3.20
C VAL A 29 0.95 37.02 -2.64
N LYS A 30 2.07 36.94 -3.37
CA LYS A 30 3.36 37.54 -2.99
C LYS A 30 3.50 38.99 -3.47
N GLU A 31 2.76 39.37 -4.52
CA GLU A 31 2.82 40.69 -5.16
C GLU A 31 1.79 41.68 -4.58
N GLN A 32 0.66 41.19 -4.04
CA GLN A 32 -0.26 41.97 -3.19
C GLN A 32 0.32 42.43 -1.83
N LEU A 33 1.64 42.30 -1.63
CA LEU A 33 2.39 42.77 -0.46
C LEU A 33 3.31 43.96 -0.75
N ALA A 34 3.16 44.60 -1.92
CA ALA A 34 3.68 45.94 -2.17
C ALA A 34 2.92 46.98 -1.32
N PRO A 35 3.61 47.87 -0.56
CA PRO A 35 2.95 48.86 0.28
C PRO A 35 2.49 50.07 -0.55
N GLU A 36 1.21 50.09 -0.94
CA GLU A 36 0.58 51.27 -1.52
C GLU A 36 0.48 52.39 -0.47
N THR A 37 0.85 53.61 -0.86
CA THR A 37 1.11 54.71 0.08
C THR A 37 -0.16 55.44 0.48
N VAL A 38 -0.65 55.19 1.70
CA VAL A 38 -1.71 55.98 2.35
C VAL A 38 -1.10 56.86 3.46
N PRO A 39 -1.32 58.18 3.46
CA PRO A 39 -0.66 59.10 4.38
C PRO A 39 -1.34 59.23 5.76
N LEU A 40 -0.53 59.60 6.75
CA LEU A 40 -0.87 60.29 8.01
C LEU A 40 -1.94 59.64 8.94
N ALA A 41 -1.44 58.84 9.88
CA ALA A 41 -2.07 58.61 11.19
C ALA A 41 -1.00 58.37 12.28
N GLU A 42 -0.25 59.41 12.65
CA GLU A 42 0.73 59.34 13.74
C GLU A 42 0.04 59.30 15.12
N ALA A 43 -0.06 58.12 15.77
CA ALA A 43 -0.18 57.96 17.24
C ALA A 43 -0.24 56.49 17.75
N ALA A 44 0.60 55.56 17.27
CA ALA A 44 0.58 54.17 17.80
C ALA A 44 1.90 53.36 17.75
N VAL A 45 2.96 53.88 17.13
CA VAL A 45 4.10 53.04 16.68
C VAL A 45 5.30 53.09 17.65
N THR A 46 5.22 52.34 18.75
CA THR A 46 6.40 52.01 19.58
C THR A 46 6.47 50.52 19.95
N ASN A 47 5.37 49.93 20.43
CA ASN A 47 5.40 48.55 20.95
C ASN A 47 5.02 47.46 19.93
N GLY A 48 4.18 47.73 18.92
CA GLY A 48 3.73 46.72 17.96
C GLY A 48 4.80 46.24 16.96
N GLY A 49 5.73 47.13 16.59
CA GLY A 49 6.73 46.86 15.55
C GLY A 49 7.74 45.77 15.92
N THR A 50 8.11 45.66 17.20
CA THR A 50 9.10 44.69 17.67
C THR A 50 8.59 43.25 17.59
N ALA A 51 7.31 43.02 17.93
CA ALA A 51 6.66 41.73 17.83
C ALA A 51 6.55 41.26 16.37
N LEU A 52 6.04 42.11 15.48
CA LEU A 52 5.93 41.82 14.05
C LEU A 52 7.31 41.60 13.40
N ALA A 53 8.33 42.41 13.73
CA ALA A 53 9.69 42.23 13.24
C ALA A 53 10.42 41.00 13.83
N ARG A 54 10.00 40.49 14.99
CA ARG A 54 10.48 39.22 15.56
C ARG A 54 9.79 38.04 14.86
N VAL A 55 8.47 38.08 14.67
CA VAL A 55 7.71 37.08 13.89
C VAL A 55 8.20 36.98 12.45
N ARG A 56 8.42 38.11 11.76
CA ARG A 56 8.91 38.15 10.37
C ARG A 56 10.32 37.59 10.22
N ARG A 57 11.20 37.79 11.22
CA ARG A 57 12.53 37.15 11.27
C ARG A 57 12.45 35.64 11.55
N ILE A 58 11.57 35.20 12.44
CA ILE A 58 11.33 33.77 12.68
C ILE A 58 10.83 33.10 11.40
N TRP A 59 9.88 33.72 10.69
CA TRP A 59 9.40 33.22 9.40
C TRP A 59 10.49 33.16 8.33
N ALA A 60 11.35 34.19 8.20
CA ALA A 60 12.48 34.16 7.28
C ALA A 60 13.45 33.00 7.58
N TYR A 61 13.84 32.83 8.85
CA TYR A 61 14.73 31.75 9.30
C TYR A 61 14.11 30.35 9.16
N VAL A 62 12.78 30.24 9.26
CA VAL A 62 12.02 29.02 8.96
C VAL A 62 12.00 28.72 7.46
N HIS A 63 11.85 29.73 6.60
CA HIS A 63 11.90 29.58 5.14
C HIS A 63 13.30 29.16 4.65
N GLU A 64 14.37 29.77 5.16
CA GLU A 64 15.76 29.39 4.87
C GLU A 64 16.07 27.93 5.25
N ARG A 65 15.35 27.37 6.23
CA ARG A 65 15.50 26.00 6.72
C ARG A 65 14.33 25.09 6.37
N GLU A 66 13.46 25.50 5.46
CA GLU A 66 12.23 24.78 5.12
C GLU A 66 12.52 23.35 4.64
N THR A 67 13.55 23.18 3.80
CA THR A 67 14.02 21.87 3.36
C THR A 67 14.46 20.96 4.52
N LEU A 68 15.18 21.51 5.50
CA LEU A 68 15.65 20.77 6.68
C LEU A 68 14.47 20.39 7.60
N LEU A 69 13.48 21.28 7.74
CA LEU A 69 12.24 20.99 8.47
C LEU A 69 11.42 19.89 7.78
N TRP A 70 11.33 19.88 6.45
CA TRP A 70 10.71 18.79 5.69
C TRP A 70 11.46 17.46 5.85
N TRP A 71 12.80 17.46 5.82
CA TRP A 71 13.60 16.25 6.09
C TRP A 71 13.40 15.72 7.52
N LEU A 72 13.39 16.61 8.52
CA LEU A 72 13.13 16.26 9.92
C LEU A 72 11.71 15.69 10.10
N HIS A 73 10.72 16.31 9.45
CA HIS A 73 9.33 15.85 9.43
C HIS A 73 9.19 14.46 8.81
N SER A 74 9.80 14.21 7.65
CA SER A 74 9.79 12.88 7.01
C SER A 74 10.52 11.83 7.84
N CYS A 75 11.60 12.19 8.54
CA CYS A 75 12.27 11.31 9.50
C CYS A 75 11.36 10.97 10.70
N TRP A 76 10.69 11.96 11.29
CA TRP A 76 9.72 11.74 12.37
C TRP A 76 8.54 10.85 11.93
N SER A 77 7.97 11.11 10.76
CA SER A 77 6.86 10.32 10.18
C SER A 77 7.27 8.85 9.94
N PHE A 78 8.50 8.63 9.47
CA PHE A 78 9.09 7.28 9.34
C PHE A 78 9.27 6.59 10.70
N LEU A 79 9.87 7.26 11.69
CA LEU A 79 10.07 6.72 13.03
C LEU A 79 8.74 6.42 13.74
N PHE A 80 7.73 7.26 13.54
CA PHE A 80 6.37 7.02 14.02
C PHE A 80 5.76 5.77 13.37
N GLY A 81 5.86 5.62 12.05
CA GLY A 81 5.44 4.41 11.33
C GLY A 81 6.12 3.14 11.85
N VAL A 82 7.44 3.20 12.12
CA VAL A 82 8.22 2.11 12.75
C VAL A 82 7.75 1.82 14.18
N GLY A 83 7.38 2.84 14.96
CA GLY A 83 6.78 2.67 16.28
C GLY A 83 5.43 1.93 16.23
N VAL A 84 4.55 2.34 15.31
CA VAL A 84 3.24 1.71 15.10
C VAL A 84 3.39 0.28 14.57
N MET A 85 4.37 -0.01 13.70
CA MET A 85 4.75 -1.37 13.29
C MET A 85 5.04 -2.27 14.50
N ILE A 86 5.95 -1.82 15.38
CA ILE A 86 6.41 -2.61 16.53
C ILE A 86 5.26 -2.85 17.51
N LEU A 87 4.40 -1.85 17.72
CA LEU A 87 3.21 -1.97 18.55
C LEU A 87 2.20 -2.98 17.95
N GLY A 88 1.94 -2.89 16.64
CA GLY A 88 1.01 -3.79 15.94
C GLY A 88 1.47 -5.25 15.96
N ALA A 89 2.77 -5.49 15.74
CA ALA A 89 3.37 -6.82 15.83
C ALA A 89 3.30 -7.44 17.24
N LYS A 90 3.43 -6.61 18.30
CA LYS A 90 3.37 -7.06 19.70
C LYS A 90 1.94 -7.21 20.25
N LYS A 91 0.98 -6.38 19.82
CA LYS A 91 -0.39 -6.35 20.36
C LYS A 91 -1.45 -6.24 19.25
N PRO A 92 -1.89 -7.36 18.63
CA PRO A 92 -2.81 -7.33 17.48
C PRO A 92 -4.20 -6.74 17.78
N ALA A 93 -4.63 -6.64 19.04
CA ALA A 93 -5.87 -5.95 19.41
C ALA A 93 -5.83 -4.44 19.07
N TYR A 94 -4.68 -3.79 19.24
CA TYR A 94 -4.52 -2.36 18.98
C TYR A 94 -4.49 -2.05 17.49
N VAL A 95 -4.08 -3.00 16.64
CA VAL A 95 -4.10 -2.86 15.17
C VAL A 95 -5.49 -2.49 14.67
N ARG A 96 -6.56 -3.12 15.20
CA ARG A 96 -7.93 -2.77 14.82
C ARG A 96 -8.32 -1.35 15.26
N ILE A 97 -7.89 -0.91 16.44
CA ILE A 97 -8.15 0.44 16.95
C ILE A 97 -7.41 1.49 16.10
N ILE A 98 -6.14 1.25 15.80
CA ILE A 98 -5.27 2.11 14.98
C ILE A 98 -5.85 2.23 13.56
N VAL A 99 -6.20 1.10 12.93
CA VAL A 99 -6.81 1.08 11.59
C VAL A 99 -8.16 1.79 11.59
N PHE A 100 -8.98 1.64 12.63
CA PHE A 100 -10.23 2.40 12.75
C PHE A 100 -10.00 3.90 12.87
N HIS A 101 -9.04 4.37 13.68
CA HIS A 101 -8.70 5.79 13.79
C HIS A 101 -8.20 6.36 12.46
N ILE A 102 -7.30 5.64 11.77
CA ILE A 102 -6.80 6.03 10.44
C ILE A 102 -7.94 6.05 9.41
N GLY A 103 -8.86 5.08 9.44
CA GLY A 103 -10.04 5.03 8.58
C GLY A 103 -11.03 6.17 8.85
N PHE A 104 -11.23 6.54 10.13
CA PHE A 104 -12.05 7.68 10.54
C PHE A 104 -11.43 9.02 10.09
N ILE A 105 -10.12 9.16 10.26
CA ILE A 105 -9.33 10.30 9.76
C ILE A 105 -9.43 10.42 8.23
N TRP A 106 -9.36 9.30 7.51
CA TRP A 106 -9.53 9.28 6.05
C TRP A 106 -10.97 9.60 5.60
N ALA A 107 -11.98 9.09 6.31
CA ALA A 107 -13.39 9.39 6.04
C ALA A 107 -13.68 10.88 6.27
N THR A 108 -13.31 11.41 7.44
CA THR A 108 -13.47 12.85 7.76
C THR A 108 -12.70 13.73 6.78
N SER A 109 -11.48 13.35 6.40
CA SER A 109 -10.68 13.98 5.33
C SER A 109 -11.41 14.07 3.99
N LEU A 110 -12.13 13.01 3.57
CA LEU A 110 -12.90 13.03 2.32
C LEU A 110 -14.20 13.84 2.42
N PHE A 111 -14.83 13.90 3.59
CA PHE A 111 -16.03 14.71 3.82
C PHE A 111 -15.73 16.20 4.01
N LEU A 112 -14.55 16.57 4.49
CA LEU A 112 -14.18 17.96 4.78
C LEU A 112 -14.22 18.89 3.55
N PRO A 113 -13.78 18.50 2.34
CA PRO A 113 -13.99 19.25 1.11
C PRO A 113 -15.46 19.47 0.70
N VAL A 114 -16.40 18.69 1.26
CA VAL A 114 -17.85 18.94 1.13
C VAL A 114 -18.29 19.95 2.19
N LEU A 115 -17.81 19.80 3.43
CA LEU A 115 -18.12 20.69 4.55
C LEU A 115 -17.67 22.15 4.31
N ILE A 116 -16.54 22.34 3.60
CA ILE A 116 -16.01 23.66 3.20
C ILE A 116 -16.92 24.36 2.16
N ARG A 117 -17.77 23.64 1.44
CA ARG A 117 -18.72 24.22 0.47
C ARG A 117 -20.00 24.75 1.12
N LEU A 118 -20.17 24.56 2.43
CA LEU A 118 -21.32 25.12 3.16
C LEU A 118 -21.15 26.65 3.30
N PRO A 119 -22.23 27.45 3.12
CA PRO A 119 -22.15 28.91 2.99
C PRO A 119 -21.75 29.66 4.29
N TRP A 120 -21.69 28.96 5.42
CA TRP A 120 -21.32 29.52 6.73
C TRP A 120 -19.81 29.78 6.97
N LEU A 121 -18.90 29.28 6.12
CA LEU A 121 -17.46 29.56 6.25
C LEU A 121 -17.06 30.81 5.47
N SER A 122 -16.45 31.78 6.15
CA SER A 122 -15.85 32.96 5.50
C SER A 122 -14.56 32.60 4.73
N GLY A 123 -14.30 33.31 3.62
CA GLY A 123 -13.26 32.96 2.64
C GLY A 123 -11.85 32.79 3.22
N VAL A 124 -11.45 33.66 4.15
CA VAL A 124 -10.14 33.59 4.81
C VAL A 124 -9.98 32.32 5.65
N TRP A 125 -11.07 31.81 6.24
CA TRP A 125 -11.04 30.56 6.99
C TRP A 125 -11.15 29.33 6.11
N SER A 126 -11.94 29.36 5.03
CA SER A 126 -12.05 28.22 4.10
C SER A 126 -10.71 27.91 3.41
N GLU A 127 -9.91 28.93 3.07
CA GLU A 127 -8.57 28.73 2.51
C GLU A 127 -7.56 28.20 3.53
N ARG A 128 -7.50 28.77 4.74
CA ARG A 128 -6.64 28.27 5.84
C ARG A 128 -6.97 26.83 6.20
N VAL A 129 -8.27 26.50 6.32
CA VAL A 129 -8.75 25.15 6.58
C VAL A 129 -8.37 24.21 5.42
N ARG A 130 -8.51 24.63 4.16
CA ARG A 130 -8.08 23.86 2.98
C ARG A 130 -6.57 23.57 2.97
N LEU A 131 -5.73 24.53 3.37
CA LEU A 131 -4.28 24.32 3.51
C LEU A 131 -3.96 23.30 4.62
N VAL A 132 -4.54 23.46 5.80
CA VAL A 132 -4.39 22.53 6.95
C VAL A 132 -4.83 21.11 6.56
N ILE A 133 -5.93 20.97 5.84
CA ILE A 133 -6.45 19.67 5.37
C ILE A 133 -5.52 19.05 4.34
N ASN A 134 -5.03 19.81 3.35
CA ASN A 134 -4.09 19.26 2.38
C ASN A 134 -2.79 18.79 3.06
N TYR A 135 -2.29 19.54 4.04
CA TYR A 135 -1.13 19.16 4.85
C TYR A 135 -1.37 17.87 5.64
N PHE A 136 -2.49 17.78 6.38
CA PHE A 136 -2.86 16.56 7.12
C PHE A 136 -3.07 15.37 6.18
N ASN A 137 -3.70 15.57 5.02
CA ASN A 137 -3.93 14.51 4.04
C ASN A 137 -2.62 13.93 3.49
N LYS A 138 -1.63 14.79 3.17
CA LYS A 138 -0.28 14.38 2.76
C LYS A 138 0.40 13.55 3.86
N ASN A 139 0.30 14.04 5.11
CA ASN A 139 0.81 13.38 6.31
C ASN A 139 0.21 11.97 6.54
N PHE A 140 -1.12 11.88 6.57
CA PHE A 140 -1.82 10.63 6.85
C PHE A 140 -1.64 9.59 5.74
N TYR A 141 -1.51 10.02 4.48
CA TYR A 141 -1.18 9.15 3.36
C TYR A 141 0.22 8.54 3.49
N GLN A 142 1.22 9.34 3.88
CA GLN A 142 2.58 8.87 4.18
C GLN A 142 2.57 7.84 5.34
N GLN A 143 1.90 8.17 6.45
CA GLN A 143 1.79 7.29 7.62
C GLN A 143 1.05 5.97 7.29
N LEU A 144 0.02 6.02 6.44
CA LEU A 144 -0.70 4.85 5.94
C LEU A 144 0.21 3.86 5.22
N LEU A 145 1.11 4.33 4.34
CA LEU A 145 2.01 3.46 3.61
C LEU A 145 3.05 2.80 4.51
N PHE A 146 3.64 3.53 5.47
CA PHE A 146 4.54 2.95 6.46
C PHE A 146 3.83 2.01 7.46
N PHE A 147 2.55 2.20 7.72
CA PHE A 147 1.74 1.24 8.48
C PHE A 147 1.44 -0.06 7.71
N VAL A 148 1.30 0.03 6.38
CA VAL A 148 0.90 -1.09 5.51
C VAL A 148 2.08 -1.98 5.09
N ILE A 149 3.28 -1.41 4.89
CA ILE A 149 4.50 -2.17 4.56
C ILE A 149 4.77 -3.36 5.50
N PRO A 150 4.74 -3.22 6.84
CA PRO A 150 4.99 -4.31 7.77
C PRO A 150 3.98 -5.47 7.66
N VAL A 151 2.72 -5.14 7.34
CA VAL A 151 1.66 -6.12 7.15
C VAL A 151 1.92 -6.97 5.89
N TYR A 152 2.31 -6.32 4.79
CA TYR A 152 2.72 -7.03 3.57
C TYR A 152 4.03 -7.80 3.78
N TYR A 153 5.01 -7.24 4.49
CA TYR A 153 6.28 -7.89 4.85
C TYR A 153 6.03 -9.20 5.61
N ALA A 154 5.20 -9.18 6.64
CA ALA A 154 4.88 -10.37 7.44
C ALA A 154 4.16 -11.49 6.65
N SER A 155 3.49 -11.15 5.54
CA SER A 155 2.86 -12.10 4.60
C SER A 155 3.73 -12.43 3.37
N THR A 156 4.92 -11.86 3.23
CA THR A 156 5.78 -12.05 2.05
C THR A 156 6.73 -13.22 2.22
N THR A 157 6.65 -14.20 1.31
CA THR A 157 7.67 -15.24 1.18
C THR A 157 8.76 -14.75 0.23
N PHE A 158 9.96 -14.43 0.75
CA PHE A 158 11.07 -13.88 -0.03
C PHE A 158 11.51 -14.78 -1.21
N SER A 159 11.43 -16.11 -1.07
CA SER A 159 11.75 -17.08 -2.14
C SER A 159 10.65 -17.21 -3.20
N SER A 160 9.85 -16.16 -3.44
CA SER A 160 8.67 -16.20 -4.33
C SER A 160 8.39 -14.87 -5.01
N ARG A 161 7.57 -14.91 -6.07
CA ARG A 161 7.16 -13.74 -6.86
C ARG A 161 6.45 -12.65 -6.04
N ASN A 162 5.89 -13.00 -4.88
CA ASN A 162 5.23 -12.07 -3.96
C ASN A 162 6.14 -10.95 -3.43
N VAL A 163 7.47 -11.12 -3.48
CA VAL A 163 8.43 -10.07 -3.08
C VAL A 163 8.38 -8.84 -4.00
N VAL A 164 7.98 -8.99 -5.28
CA VAL A 164 7.92 -7.88 -6.24
C VAL A 164 6.91 -6.82 -5.79
N PHE A 165 5.72 -7.23 -5.34
CA PHE A 165 4.72 -6.30 -4.83
C PHE A 165 5.21 -5.54 -3.58
N LEU A 166 5.91 -6.23 -2.66
CA LEU A 166 6.51 -5.60 -1.48
C LEU A 166 7.57 -4.56 -1.87
N ILE A 167 8.42 -4.85 -2.85
CA ILE A 167 9.44 -3.92 -3.35
C ILE A 167 8.78 -2.68 -3.96
N VAL A 168 7.79 -2.85 -4.83
CA VAL A 168 7.05 -1.72 -5.45
C VAL A 168 6.32 -0.90 -4.38
N LEU A 169 5.72 -1.53 -3.36
CA LEU A 169 5.09 -0.85 -2.23
C LEU A 169 6.11 -0.03 -1.41
N CYS A 170 7.30 -0.58 -1.12
CA CYS A 170 8.36 0.14 -0.41
C CYS A 170 8.89 1.33 -1.22
N LEU A 171 9.13 1.16 -2.53
CA LEU A 171 9.53 2.24 -3.43
C LEU A 171 8.45 3.33 -3.50
N SER A 172 7.19 2.94 -3.58
CA SER A 172 6.03 3.85 -3.60
C SER A 172 5.93 4.67 -2.30
N ALA A 173 6.16 4.06 -1.14
CA ALA A 173 6.19 4.77 0.14
C ALA A 173 7.36 5.76 0.25
N VAL A 174 8.54 5.41 -0.27
CA VAL A 174 9.69 6.33 -0.33
C VAL A 174 9.41 7.49 -1.29
N LEU A 175 8.84 7.23 -2.47
CA LEU A 175 8.38 8.28 -3.38
C LEU A 175 7.32 9.19 -2.75
N SER A 176 6.52 8.68 -1.80
CA SER A 176 5.55 9.44 -1.01
C SER A 176 6.16 10.31 0.10
N THR A 177 7.48 10.23 0.38
CA THR A 177 8.17 11.15 1.32
C THR A 177 9.02 12.20 0.62
N LEU A 178 9.34 11.95 -0.67
CA LEU A 178 10.19 12.80 -1.49
C LEU A 178 9.36 13.88 -2.19
N ASP A 179 8.78 14.78 -1.39
CA ASP A 179 7.88 15.85 -1.85
C ASP A 179 8.42 16.64 -3.05
N VAL A 180 9.72 16.98 -3.04
CA VAL A 180 10.39 17.68 -4.16
C VAL A 180 10.39 16.86 -5.45
N VAL A 181 10.42 15.53 -5.37
CA VAL A 181 10.36 14.62 -6.54
C VAL A 181 8.90 14.40 -6.96
N TYR A 182 7.98 14.24 -6.00
CA TYR A 182 6.55 14.13 -6.25
C TYR A 182 6.03 15.37 -7.00
N ASP A 183 6.30 16.56 -6.48
CA ASP A 183 5.81 17.81 -7.08
C ASP A 183 6.50 18.12 -8.42
N ARG A 184 7.81 17.81 -8.57
CA ARG A 184 8.57 18.12 -9.82
C ARG A 184 8.36 17.12 -10.97
N TYR A 185 8.05 15.86 -10.70
CA TYR A 185 7.97 14.80 -11.73
C TYR A 185 6.62 14.07 -11.76
N LEU A 186 6.00 13.80 -10.61
CA LEU A 186 4.79 12.99 -10.54
C LEU A 186 3.52 13.84 -10.74
N SER A 187 3.48 15.05 -10.14
CA SER A 187 2.34 15.97 -10.23
C SER A 187 2.11 16.51 -11.65
N VAL A 188 3.19 16.64 -12.43
CA VAL A 188 3.20 17.16 -13.81
C VAL A 188 2.38 16.27 -14.75
N HIS A 189 2.32 14.96 -14.47
CA HIS A 189 1.58 13.99 -15.26
C HIS A 189 0.40 13.41 -14.47
N TRP A 190 -0.80 13.96 -14.71
CA TRP A 190 -2.04 13.48 -14.08
C TRP A 190 -2.26 11.96 -14.15
N PRO A 191 -1.92 11.19 -15.21
CA PRO A 191 -2.13 9.74 -15.20
C PRO A 191 -1.13 9.01 -14.30
N LEU A 192 0.10 9.54 -14.11
CA LEU A 192 1.06 8.97 -13.16
C LEU A 192 0.61 9.21 -11.71
N THR A 193 0.15 10.42 -11.40
CA THR A 193 -0.47 10.75 -10.11
C THR A 193 -1.69 9.85 -9.83
N ALA A 194 -2.57 9.66 -10.82
CA ALA A 194 -3.76 8.80 -10.68
C ALA A 194 -3.40 7.32 -10.47
N LEU A 195 -2.43 6.79 -11.22
CA LEU A 195 -1.95 5.42 -11.08
C LEU A 195 -1.29 5.18 -9.70
N PHE A 196 -0.41 6.10 -9.29
CA PHE A 196 0.26 6.06 -7.99
C PHE A 196 -0.74 6.10 -6.82
N LEU A 197 -1.68 7.05 -6.85
CA LEU A 197 -2.73 7.15 -5.84
C LEU A 197 -3.55 5.86 -5.77
N SER A 198 -3.96 5.31 -6.92
CA SER A 198 -4.81 4.12 -6.99
C SER A 198 -4.10 2.85 -6.53
N PHE A 199 -2.81 2.67 -6.87
CA PHE A 199 -1.99 1.54 -6.39
C PHE A 199 -1.81 1.58 -4.86
N ASN A 200 -1.48 2.74 -4.31
CA ASN A 200 -1.32 2.91 -2.87
C ASN A 200 -2.66 2.72 -2.13
N SER A 201 -3.74 3.29 -2.65
CA SER A 201 -5.09 3.08 -2.11
C SER A 201 -5.54 1.62 -2.19
N PHE A 202 -5.21 0.88 -3.25
CA PHE A 202 -5.43 -0.58 -3.32
C PHE A 202 -4.74 -1.30 -2.15
N ALA A 203 -3.45 -1.06 -1.93
CA ALA A 203 -2.69 -1.71 -0.86
C ALA A 203 -3.25 -1.39 0.53
N CYS A 204 -3.57 -0.11 0.78
CA CYS A 204 -4.15 0.34 2.05
C CYS A 204 -5.56 -0.20 2.29
N ILE A 205 -6.44 -0.17 1.29
CA ILE A 205 -7.84 -0.62 1.40
C ILE A 205 -7.91 -2.14 1.58
N ASN A 206 -7.04 -2.91 0.94
CA ASN A 206 -6.95 -4.36 1.14
C ASN A 206 -6.64 -4.71 2.62
N VAL A 207 -5.66 -4.04 3.24
CA VAL A 207 -5.35 -4.21 4.67
C VAL A 207 -6.50 -3.72 5.56
N MET A 208 -7.06 -2.55 5.28
CA MET A 208 -8.21 -1.97 5.99
C MET A 208 -9.38 -2.96 6.05
N LEU A 209 -9.79 -3.50 4.89
CA LEU A 209 -10.89 -4.45 4.77
C LEU A 209 -10.65 -5.74 5.57
N LEU A 210 -9.42 -6.28 5.54
CA LEU A 210 -9.05 -7.53 6.24
C LEU A 210 -8.87 -7.38 7.76
N VAL A 211 -8.65 -6.15 8.26
CA VAL A 211 -8.57 -5.86 9.71
C VAL A 211 -9.95 -5.51 10.28
N MET A 212 -10.76 -4.76 9.52
CA MET A 212 -12.12 -4.37 9.91
C MET A 212 -13.10 -5.57 9.84
N PHE A 213 -13.11 -6.30 8.73
CA PHE A 213 -14.14 -7.29 8.41
C PHE A 213 -13.55 -8.72 8.24
N PRO A 214 -14.27 -9.78 8.67
CA PRO A 214 -13.82 -11.17 8.55
C PRO A 214 -14.03 -11.73 7.12
N LEU A 215 -13.48 -11.04 6.12
CA LEU A 215 -13.66 -11.37 4.70
C LEU A 215 -12.77 -12.53 4.25
N ARG A 216 -13.09 -13.10 3.07
CA ARG A 216 -12.15 -13.91 2.29
C ARG A 216 -11.08 -12.99 1.69
N ILE A 217 -9.82 -13.42 1.70
CA ILE A 217 -8.67 -12.68 1.13
C ILE A 217 -8.96 -12.23 -0.31
N GLU A 218 -9.47 -13.15 -1.12
CA GLU A 218 -9.84 -12.92 -2.53
C GLU A 218 -10.87 -11.80 -2.68
N LEU A 219 -11.89 -11.79 -1.82
CA LEU A 219 -12.97 -10.80 -1.84
C LEU A 219 -12.46 -9.42 -1.43
N ALA A 220 -11.57 -9.34 -0.43
CA ALA A 220 -10.94 -8.08 -0.05
C ALA A 220 -10.06 -7.51 -1.17
N LEU A 221 -9.32 -8.35 -1.89
CA LEU A 221 -8.52 -7.94 -3.06
C LEU A 221 -9.40 -7.38 -4.19
N TYR A 222 -10.47 -8.08 -4.58
CA TYR A 222 -11.37 -7.57 -5.64
C TYR A 222 -12.11 -6.29 -5.21
N LEU A 223 -12.53 -6.17 -3.94
CA LEU A 223 -13.12 -4.93 -3.41
C LEU A 223 -12.12 -3.77 -3.39
N ALA A 224 -10.89 -4.00 -2.91
CA ALA A 224 -9.83 -2.98 -2.91
C ALA A 224 -9.49 -2.52 -4.34
N ALA A 225 -9.52 -3.43 -5.33
CA ALA A 225 -9.34 -3.08 -6.73
C ALA A 225 -10.50 -2.25 -7.28
N ALA A 226 -11.75 -2.57 -6.93
CA ALA A 226 -12.91 -1.76 -7.30
C ALA A 226 -12.82 -0.33 -6.72
N PHE A 227 -12.38 -0.17 -5.47
CA PHE A 227 -12.10 1.14 -4.88
C PHE A 227 -10.96 1.88 -5.59
N ALA A 228 -9.87 1.18 -5.94
CA ALA A 228 -8.77 1.78 -6.68
C ALA A 228 -9.20 2.25 -8.09
N VAL A 229 -10.05 1.49 -8.78
CA VAL A 229 -10.66 1.89 -10.06
C VAL A 229 -11.55 3.13 -9.85
N ALA A 230 -12.36 3.18 -8.80
CA ALA A 230 -13.21 4.35 -8.49
C ALA A 230 -12.37 5.62 -8.21
N ILE A 231 -11.23 5.46 -7.53
CA ILE A 231 -10.28 6.55 -7.29
C ILE A 231 -9.65 7.02 -8.61
N PHE A 232 -9.19 6.09 -9.45
CA PHE A 232 -8.65 6.38 -10.77
C PHE A 232 -9.66 7.13 -11.67
N THR A 233 -10.89 6.62 -11.79
CA THR A 233 -11.93 7.23 -12.63
C THR A 233 -12.41 8.57 -12.10
N SER A 234 -12.36 8.81 -10.78
CA SER A 234 -12.60 10.15 -10.21
C SER A 234 -11.56 11.19 -10.70
N MET A 235 -10.32 10.77 -10.93
CA MET A 235 -9.29 11.63 -11.53
C MET A 235 -9.47 11.79 -13.04
N LEU A 236 -9.92 10.77 -13.77
CA LEU A 236 -10.29 10.91 -15.20
C LEU A 236 -11.41 11.93 -15.39
N HIS A 237 -12.46 11.89 -14.56
CA HIS A 237 -13.53 12.88 -14.57
C HIS A 237 -13.02 14.30 -14.27
N ARG A 238 -12.09 14.44 -13.32
CA ARG A 238 -11.56 15.75 -12.89
C ARG A 238 -10.56 16.37 -13.87
N PHE A 239 -9.68 15.58 -14.48
CA PHE A 239 -8.55 16.07 -15.27
C PHE A 239 -8.62 15.70 -16.76
N GLY A 240 -9.25 14.57 -17.11
CA GLY A 240 -9.48 14.15 -18.49
C GLY A 240 -10.70 14.80 -19.16
N GLN A 241 -11.44 15.65 -18.45
CA GLN A 241 -12.61 16.43 -18.92
C GLN A 241 -13.82 15.62 -19.42
N LEU A 242 -13.76 14.27 -19.41
CA LEU A 242 -14.84 13.37 -19.78
C LEU A 242 -16.06 13.54 -18.86
N ARG A 243 -17.24 13.79 -19.43
CA ARG A 243 -18.49 14.05 -18.70
C ARG A 243 -19.66 13.18 -19.19
N GLY A 244 -20.65 13.00 -18.33
CA GLY A 244 -21.89 12.28 -18.66
C GLY A 244 -21.68 10.82 -19.03
N GLN A 245 -22.48 10.30 -19.97
CA GLN A 245 -22.41 8.90 -20.42
C GLN A 245 -21.03 8.51 -20.98
N SER A 246 -20.29 9.47 -21.56
CA SER A 246 -18.93 9.28 -22.09
C SER A 246 -17.89 8.86 -21.03
N LEU A 247 -18.14 9.10 -19.73
CA LEU A 247 -17.25 8.63 -18.65
C LEU A 247 -17.43 7.13 -18.34
N TRP A 248 -18.64 6.59 -18.51
CA TRP A 248 -18.97 5.22 -18.07
C TRP A 248 -18.29 4.14 -18.90
N ILE A 249 -18.13 4.36 -20.20
CA ILE A 249 -17.43 3.45 -21.12
C ILE A 249 -15.95 3.26 -20.71
N PRO A 250 -15.11 4.32 -20.61
CA PRO A 250 -13.72 4.17 -20.17
C PRO A 250 -13.60 3.75 -18.70
N ALA A 251 -14.56 4.11 -17.83
CA ALA A 251 -14.59 3.61 -16.45
C ALA A 251 -14.81 2.09 -16.40
N ALA A 252 -15.78 1.56 -17.17
CA ALA A 252 -16.05 0.13 -17.27
C ALA A 252 -14.89 -0.63 -17.93
N ALA A 253 -14.33 -0.08 -19.01
CA ALA A 253 -13.16 -0.66 -19.69
C ALA A 253 -11.92 -0.70 -18.75
N THR A 254 -11.67 0.36 -17.98
CA THR A 254 -10.60 0.38 -16.97
C THR A 254 -10.87 -0.62 -15.86
N GLY A 255 -12.12 -0.72 -15.39
CA GLY A 255 -12.52 -1.70 -14.38
C GLY A 255 -12.30 -3.14 -14.84
N LEU A 256 -12.73 -3.48 -16.06
CA LEU A 256 -12.53 -4.79 -16.66
C LEU A 256 -11.04 -5.10 -16.86
N PHE A 257 -10.26 -4.13 -17.35
CA PHE A 257 -8.81 -4.27 -17.52
C PHE A 257 -8.11 -4.52 -16.16
N VAL A 258 -8.43 -3.75 -15.12
CA VAL A 258 -7.84 -3.92 -13.78
C VAL A 258 -8.26 -5.24 -13.15
N LEU A 259 -9.50 -5.70 -13.32
CA LEU A 259 -9.96 -7.00 -12.83
C LEU A 259 -9.26 -8.17 -13.54
N PHE A 260 -9.10 -8.09 -14.87
CA PHE A 260 -8.35 -9.07 -15.66
C PHE A 260 -6.86 -9.09 -15.29
N PHE A 261 -6.23 -7.92 -15.21
CA PHE A 261 -4.83 -7.79 -14.82
C PHE A 261 -4.58 -8.28 -13.39
N LEU A 262 -5.49 -7.98 -12.44
CA LEU A 262 -5.47 -8.53 -11.09
C LEU A 262 -5.57 -10.06 -11.10
N HIS A 263 -6.45 -10.64 -11.92
CA HIS A 263 -6.60 -12.08 -11.99
C HIS A 263 -5.31 -12.79 -12.47
N LEU A 264 -4.56 -12.18 -13.40
CA LEU A 264 -3.25 -12.68 -13.82
C LEU A 264 -2.16 -12.45 -12.77
N THR A 265 -2.17 -11.29 -12.11
CA THR A 265 -1.10 -10.85 -11.19
C THR A 265 -1.33 -11.19 -9.71
N ILE A 266 -2.48 -11.77 -9.34
CA ILE A 266 -2.79 -12.12 -7.94
C ILE A 266 -1.72 -13.03 -7.31
N SER A 267 -1.09 -13.90 -8.11
CA SER A 267 0.05 -14.76 -7.72
C SER A 267 1.39 -14.03 -7.48
N PHE A 268 1.42 -12.70 -7.61
CA PHE A 268 2.50 -11.79 -7.22
C PHE A 268 2.13 -10.93 -6.01
N ILE A 269 0.90 -11.03 -5.48
CA ILE A 269 0.44 -10.24 -4.32
C ILE A 269 0.50 -11.13 -3.07
N PRO A 270 1.21 -10.71 -1.99
CA PRO A 270 1.21 -11.43 -0.72
C PRO A 270 -0.22 -11.72 -0.19
N PRO A 271 -0.49 -12.90 0.39
CA PRO A 271 -1.76 -13.21 1.03
C PRO A 271 -1.86 -12.48 2.38
N VAL A 272 -2.22 -11.19 2.31
CA VAL A 272 -2.24 -10.22 3.41
C VAL A 272 -2.87 -10.75 4.70
N MET A 273 -2.24 -10.41 5.82
CA MET A 273 -2.52 -10.88 7.19
C MET A 273 -2.33 -12.39 7.41
N VAL A 274 -2.10 -13.22 6.38
CA VAL A 274 -1.81 -14.66 6.53
C VAL A 274 -0.33 -14.92 6.39
N SER A 275 0.23 -15.75 7.28
CA SER A 275 1.65 -16.13 7.25
C SER A 275 1.88 -17.57 7.71
N LEU A 276 2.92 -18.21 7.19
CA LEU A 276 3.35 -19.52 7.64
C LEU A 276 4.16 -19.40 8.94
N GLY A 277 3.83 -20.22 9.94
CA GLY A 277 4.64 -20.40 11.14
C GLY A 277 5.86 -21.29 10.89
N LYS A 278 6.56 -21.71 11.96
CA LYS A 278 7.58 -22.76 11.82
C LYS A 278 6.89 -24.07 11.41
N ALA A 279 7.04 -24.45 10.15
CA ALA A 279 6.64 -25.76 9.67
C ALA A 279 7.54 -26.85 10.27
N THR A 280 7.03 -28.07 10.38
CA THR A 280 7.75 -29.22 10.94
C THR A 280 7.44 -30.48 10.14
N PHE A 281 8.42 -31.37 10.04
CA PHE A 281 8.32 -32.66 9.34
C PHE A 281 8.53 -33.81 10.32
N GLY A 282 7.91 -34.97 10.06
CA GLY A 282 8.04 -36.17 10.89
C GLY A 282 6.72 -36.88 11.21
N PRO A 283 6.73 -37.90 12.09
CA PRO A 283 5.53 -38.68 12.43
C PRO A 283 4.54 -37.87 13.28
N LEU A 284 3.30 -37.74 12.78
CA LEU A 284 2.19 -37.06 13.44
C LEU A 284 1.55 -37.94 14.52
N ASN A 285 1.46 -37.43 15.75
CA ASN A 285 0.66 -38.05 16.80
C ASN A 285 -0.82 -37.65 16.63
N LEU A 286 -1.67 -38.61 16.25
CA LEU A 286 -3.10 -38.40 15.99
C LEU A 286 -3.91 -37.97 17.21
N LYS A 287 -3.44 -38.21 18.45
CA LYS A 287 -4.12 -37.78 19.68
C LYS A 287 -3.85 -36.31 20.03
N THR A 288 -2.71 -35.75 19.61
CA THR A 288 -2.29 -34.38 19.99
C THR A 288 -2.13 -33.42 18.82
N TYR A 289 -2.21 -33.91 17.57
CA TYR A 289 -1.94 -33.16 16.34
C TYR A 289 -0.60 -32.40 16.37
N ARG A 290 0.40 -33.02 17.01
CA ARG A 290 1.80 -32.56 17.06
C ARG A 290 2.70 -33.66 16.50
N ILE A 291 3.80 -33.27 15.88
CA ILE A 291 4.84 -34.20 15.44
C ILE A 291 5.65 -34.66 16.65
N LYS A 292 5.89 -35.98 16.79
CA LYS A 292 6.55 -36.56 17.97
C LYS A 292 8.07 -36.34 17.97
N HIS A 293 8.69 -36.50 16.80
CA HIS A 293 10.11 -36.26 16.57
C HIS A 293 10.21 -35.39 15.32
N VAL A 294 10.78 -34.19 15.44
CA VAL A 294 10.96 -33.28 14.30
C VAL A 294 12.15 -33.77 13.48
N ILE A 295 11.93 -34.02 12.21
CA ILE A 295 12.95 -34.35 11.23
C ILE A 295 13.42 -33.03 10.62
N SER A 296 14.72 -32.71 10.79
CA SER A 296 15.37 -31.51 10.22
C SER A 296 15.91 -31.76 8.81
N GLU A 297 16.33 -32.99 8.54
CA GLU A 297 16.92 -33.46 7.28
C GLU A 297 16.40 -34.86 6.95
N LEU A 298 16.18 -35.15 5.68
CA LEU A 298 15.71 -36.46 5.21
C LEU A 298 16.88 -37.45 5.19
N PRO A 299 16.81 -38.58 5.93
CA PRO A 299 17.86 -39.61 5.87
C PRO A 299 17.91 -40.26 4.48
N ALA A 300 19.11 -40.62 4.02
CA ALA A 300 19.28 -41.46 2.84
C ALA A 300 18.51 -42.79 3.02
N GLY A 301 17.89 -43.29 1.95
CA GLY A 301 17.08 -44.50 2.01
C GLY A 301 15.71 -44.37 2.71
N PHE A 302 15.28 -43.18 3.15
CA PHE A 302 13.99 -43.01 3.85
C PHE A 302 12.82 -43.52 3.00
N SER A 303 12.07 -44.48 3.55
CA SER A 303 10.86 -45.04 2.94
C SER A 303 9.67 -44.97 3.89
N GLY A 304 8.53 -44.49 3.40
CA GLY A 304 7.29 -44.44 4.18
C GLY A 304 6.58 -43.09 4.14
N ARG A 305 5.71 -42.86 5.14
CA ARG A 305 4.77 -41.72 5.16
C ARG A 305 5.36 -40.53 5.93
N LEU A 306 5.90 -39.55 5.20
CA LEU A 306 6.32 -38.27 5.78
C LEU A 306 5.10 -37.36 5.94
N VAL A 307 4.92 -36.78 7.13
CA VAL A 307 3.87 -35.76 7.38
C VAL A 307 4.54 -34.39 7.49
N ALA A 308 3.94 -33.39 6.86
CA ALA A 308 4.27 -31.98 7.05
C ALA A 308 3.15 -31.32 7.87
N LEU A 309 3.54 -30.71 9.00
CA LEU A 309 2.67 -29.93 9.87
C LEU A 309 3.01 -28.45 9.73
N THR A 310 2.04 -27.68 9.26
CA THR A 310 2.18 -26.27 8.89
C THR A 310 1.22 -25.41 9.72
N PRO A 311 1.70 -24.69 10.75
CA PRO A 311 0.89 -23.71 11.46
C PRO A 311 0.64 -22.51 10.54
N ILE A 312 -0.61 -22.24 10.19
CA ILE A 312 -1.01 -21.09 9.36
C ILE A 312 -1.58 -20.01 10.30
N LYS A 313 -0.86 -18.89 10.42
CA LYS A 313 -1.31 -17.76 11.23
C LYS A 313 -2.27 -16.91 10.40
N ALA A 314 -3.54 -16.92 10.80
CA ALA A 314 -4.59 -16.03 10.29
C ALA A 314 -5.27 -15.34 11.50
N PRO A 315 -5.04 -14.04 11.73
CA PRO A 315 -5.68 -13.26 12.80
C PRO A 315 -7.09 -12.81 12.37
N PHE A 316 -7.77 -12.06 13.24
CA PHE A 316 -9.07 -11.40 12.99
C PHE A 316 -10.23 -12.27 12.48
N GLY A 317 -10.11 -13.60 12.58
CA GLY A 317 -11.12 -14.55 12.11
C GLY A 317 -11.10 -14.77 10.58
N LEU A 318 -10.05 -14.31 9.89
CA LEU A 318 -9.91 -14.45 8.45
C LEU A 318 -10.04 -15.91 7.98
N THR A 319 -10.65 -16.10 6.81
CA THR A 319 -10.83 -17.42 6.20
C THR A 319 -9.98 -17.55 4.95
N ALA A 320 -9.14 -18.58 4.95
CA ALA A 320 -8.23 -18.88 3.85
C ALA A 320 -8.53 -20.29 3.32
N LYS A 321 -8.86 -20.39 2.02
CA LYS A 321 -8.82 -21.67 1.32
C LYS A 321 -7.38 -21.98 0.97
N VAL A 322 -6.82 -23.09 1.47
CA VAL A 322 -5.39 -23.43 1.32
C VAL A 322 -5.19 -24.84 0.76
N ARG A 323 -4.05 -25.04 0.10
CA ARG A 323 -3.54 -26.37 -0.27
C ARG A 323 -2.03 -26.47 -0.09
N HIS A 324 -1.55 -27.69 0.07
CA HIS A 324 -0.15 -28.04 -0.03
C HIS A 324 0.19 -28.59 -1.40
N LYS A 325 1.24 -28.04 -2.01
CA LYS A 325 1.95 -28.64 -3.14
C LYS A 325 3.25 -29.24 -2.63
N TRP A 326 3.40 -30.55 -2.79
CA TRP A 326 4.62 -31.28 -2.45
C TRP A 326 5.50 -31.40 -3.67
N TYR A 327 6.71 -30.90 -3.53
CA TYR A 327 7.78 -31.02 -4.51
C TYR A 327 8.87 -31.94 -3.97
N LEU A 328 9.41 -32.75 -4.87
CA LEU A 328 10.53 -33.66 -4.65
C LEU A 328 11.60 -33.31 -5.67
N ASP A 329 12.77 -32.87 -5.22
CA ASP A 329 13.88 -32.44 -6.08
C ASP A 329 13.47 -31.40 -7.14
N GLY A 330 12.50 -30.54 -6.77
CA GLY A 330 11.90 -29.50 -7.61
C GLY A 330 10.61 -29.88 -8.34
N TRP A 331 10.33 -31.18 -8.53
CA TRP A 331 9.19 -31.71 -9.30
C TRP A 331 7.92 -31.87 -8.46
N LEU A 332 6.76 -31.46 -8.98
CA LEU A 332 5.48 -31.54 -8.26
C LEU A 332 4.97 -33.00 -8.22
N VAL A 333 5.06 -33.65 -7.06
CA VAL A 333 4.66 -35.07 -6.88
C VAL A 333 3.28 -35.26 -6.26
N TRP A 334 2.80 -34.30 -5.45
CA TRP A 334 1.51 -34.42 -4.78
C TRP A 334 0.86 -33.07 -4.49
N THR A 335 -0.47 -33.06 -4.34
CA THR A 335 -1.25 -31.89 -3.94
C THR A 335 -2.37 -32.31 -2.99
N HIS A 336 -2.54 -31.58 -1.88
CA HIS A 336 -3.48 -31.89 -0.81
C HIS A 336 -4.27 -30.64 -0.39
N PRO A 337 -5.60 -30.71 -0.22
CA PRO A 337 -6.44 -31.89 -0.36
C PRO A 337 -6.72 -32.23 -1.84
N LYS A 338 -7.01 -33.49 -2.15
CA LYS A 338 -7.50 -33.87 -3.49
C LYS A 338 -9.03 -33.80 -3.55
N PRO A 339 -9.64 -33.19 -4.59
CA PRO A 339 -9.08 -32.27 -5.59
C PRO A 339 -9.51 -30.81 -5.27
N GLY A 340 -8.82 -30.11 -4.37
CA GLY A 340 -9.26 -28.76 -4.01
C GLY A 340 -8.42 -28.01 -2.99
N TYR A 341 -9.10 -27.35 -2.06
CA TYR A 341 -8.54 -26.51 -1.00
C TYR A 341 -9.34 -26.70 0.29
N ASP A 342 -8.67 -26.74 1.44
CA ASP A 342 -9.33 -26.82 2.76
C ASP A 342 -9.60 -25.40 3.32
N VAL A 343 -10.68 -25.24 4.08
CA VAL A 343 -11.14 -23.95 4.61
C VAL A 343 -10.57 -23.70 6.00
N VAL A 344 -9.35 -23.16 6.04
CA VAL A 344 -8.70 -22.73 7.27
C VAL A 344 -9.39 -21.49 7.84
N ARG A 345 -9.95 -21.63 9.05
CA ARG A 345 -10.51 -20.53 9.84
C ARG A 345 -9.47 -20.03 10.84
N GLY A 346 -9.17 -18.73 10.80
CA GLY A 346 -8.25 -18.06 11.70
C GLY A 346 -8.78 -17.85 13.12
N GLY A 347 -7.97 -17.20 13.97
CA GLY A 347 -8.39 -16.70 15.30
C GLY A 347 -7.56 -17.16 16.50
N ARG A 348 -6.75 -18.23 16.38
CA ARG A 348 -5.86 -18.71 17.47
C ARG A 348 -4.45 -18.11 17.34
N ARG A 349 -3.82 -17.73 18.47
CA ARG A 349 -2.44 -17.18 18.51
C ARG A 349 -1.39 -18.13 17.93
N GLU A 350 -1.56 -19.44 18.11
CA GLU A 350 -0.68 -20.47 17.55
C GLU A 350 -0.85 -20.66 16.03
N GLY A 351 -1.87 -20.04 15.42
CA GLY A 351 -2.36 -20.35 14.08
C GLY A 351 -3.27 -21.59 14.05
N TYR A 352 -3.77 -21.90 12.86
CA TYR A 352 -4.47 -23.15 12.56
C TYR A 352 -3.44 -24.21 12.16
N ARG A 353 -3.51 -25.42 12.73
CA ARG A 353 -2.62 -26.53 12.39
C ARG A 353 -3.13 -27.26 11.15
N TYR A 354 -2.72 -26.80 9.97
CA TYR A 354 -2.95 -27.54 8.74
C TYR A 354 -1.86 -28.63 8.57
N TRP A 355 -2.22 -29.77 7.99
CA TRP A 355 -1.28 -30.89 7.79
C TRP A 355 -1.62 -31.69 6.54
N SER A 356 -0.62 -32.37 6.01
CA SER A 356 -0.78 -33.33 4.91
C SER A 356 0.40 -34.31 4.92
N TYR A 357 0.35 -35.34 4.09
CA TYR A 357 1.39 -36.36 3.99
C TYR A 357 1.79 -36.64 2.55
N LEU A 358 3.00 -37.16 2.39
CA LEU A 358 3.53 -37.78 1.18
C LEU A 358 4.03 -39.18 1.55
N THR A 359 3.69 -40.19 0.73
CA THR A 359 4.30 -41.52 0.83
C THR A 359 5.51 -41.56 -0.11
N ILE A 360 6.69 -41.78 0.45
CA ILE A 360 7.97 -41.78 -0.26
C ILE A 360 8.36 -43.25 -0.51
N PRO A 361 8.54 -43.67 -1.78
CA PRO A 361 9.09 -44.99 -2.09
C PRO A 361 10.57 -45.04 -1.69
N LYS A 362 11.07 -46.24 -1.35
CA LYS A 362 12.47 -46.44 -0.97
C LYS A 362 13.39 -46.08 -2.15
N ASP A 363 14.22 -45.05 -1.97
CA ASP A 363 15.30 -44.67 -2.87
C ASP A 363 16.56 -44.42 -2.02
N PRO A 364 17.72 -45.03 -2.32
CA PRO A 364 18.98 -44.68 -1.65
C PRO A 364 19.39 -43.21 -1.88
N ALA A 365 18.98 -42.56 -2.97
CA ALA A 365 19.44 -41.21 -3.31
C ALA A 365 19.01 -40.14 -2.27
N PRO A 366 19.89 -39.19 -1.91
CA PRO A 366 19.58 -38.14 -0.94
C PRO A 366 18.70 -37.03 -1.56
N ARG A 367 17.38 -37.16 -1.41
CA ARG A 367 16.35 -36.27 -1.99
C ARG A 367 16.02 -35.05 -1.12
N THR A 368 15.71 -33.92 -1.76
CA THR A 368 15.23 -32.69 -1.13
C THR A 368 13.71 -32.56 -1.24
N ILE A 369 13.02 -32.29 -0.13
CA ILE A 369 11.55 -32.17 -0.12
C ILE A 369 11.15 -30.72 0.17
N ARG A 370 10.18 -30.21 -0.60
CA ARG A 370 9.66 -28.84 -0.47
C ARG A 370 8.14 -28.86 -0.45
N VAL A 371 7.54 -28.29 0.59
CA VAL A 371 6.08 -28.12 0.70
C VAL A 371 5.75 -26.64 0.59
N ASP A 372 5.11 -26.27 -0.50
CA ASP A 372 4.60 -24.92 -0.74
C ASP A 372 3.14 -24.85 -0.28
N VAL A 373 2.82 -23.83 0.52
CA VAL A 373 1.48 -23.58 1.08
C VAL A 373 0.88 -22.40 0.34
N GLU A 374 -0.21 -22.58 -0.39
CA GLU A 374 -0.80 -21.55 -1.25
C GLU A 374 -2.32 -21.39 -1.09
N THR A 375 -2.83 -20.20 -1.39
CA THR A 375 -4.27 -19.87 -1.38
C THR A 375 -5.01 -20.42 -2.60
N SER A 376 -6.35 -20.37 -2.58
CA SER A 376 -7.19 -20.69 -3.74
C SER A 376 -6.96 -19.82 -4.97
N SER A 377 -6.43 -18.60 -4.77
CA SER A 377 -5.99 -17.69 -5.84
C SER A 377 -4.50 -17.87 -6.21
N GLY A 378 -3.83 -18.94 -5.76
CA GLY A 378 -2.44 -19.24 -6.12
C GLY A 378 -1.39 -18.34 -5.47
N GLN A 379 -1.72 -17.63 -4.38
CA GLN A 379 -0.77 -16.82 -3.62
C GLN A 379 0.02 -17.72 -2.66
N LEU A 380 1.35 -17.67 -2.71
CA LEU A 380 2.18 -18.42 -1.76
C LEU A 380 2.15 -17.75 -0.37
N ILE A 381 1.67 -18.50 0.64
CA ILE A 381 1.66 -18.14 2.07
C ILE A 381 3.02 -18.42 2.71
N GLY A 382 3.69 -19.48 2.26
CA GLY A 382 5.00 -19.88 2.76
C GLY A 382 5.50 -21.17 2.12
N ARG A 383 6.76 -21.46 2.38
CA ARG A 383 7.48 -22.63 1.88
C ARG A 383 8.22 -23.29 3.03
N ALA A 384 8.02 -24.59 3.19
CA ALA A 384 8.82 -25.44 4.05
C ALA A 384 9.77 -26.27 3.19
N ILE A 385 11.05 -26.36 3.58
CA ILE A 385 12.03 -27.22 2.92
C ILE A 385 12.58 -28.17 3.98
N LEU A 386 12.68 -29.44 3.62
CA LEU A 386 13.44 -30.47 4.32
C LEU A 386 14.66 -30.77 3.45
N GLY A 387 15.84 -30.46 3.97
CA GLY A 387 17.10 -30.77 3.29
C GLY A 387 17.32 -32.27 3.19
N ARG A 388 18.20 -32.69 2.27
CA ARG A 388 18.86 -33.99 2.39
C ARG A 388 19.79 -33.98 3.60
N ALA A 389 19.99 -35.12 4.25
CA ALA A 389 21.12 -35.29 5.15
C ALA A 389 22.45 -35.11 4.37
N THR A 390 23.44 -34.51 5.00
CA THR A 390 24.84 -34.66 4.56
C THR A 390 25.39 -35.97 5.11
N GLU A 391 26.14 -36.69 4.27
CA GLU A 391 26.98 -37.80 4.74
C GLU A 391 28.23 -37.18 5.41
N GLU A 392 28.47 -37.54 6.67
CA GLU A 392 29.72 -37.30 7.43
C GLU A 392 30.62 -38.54 7.36
#